data_AF-A0A9D3PCY9-F1
#
_entry.id   AF-A0A9D3PCY9-F1
#
_cell.length_a   1.000
_cell.length_b   1.000
_cell.length_c   1.000
_cell.angle_alpha   90.00
_cell.angle_beta   90.00
_cell.angle_gamma   90.00
#
_symmetry.space_group_name_H-M   'P 1'
#
loop_
_entity.id
_entity.type
_entity.pdbx_description
1 polymer ?
#
loop_
_entity_poly.entity_id
_entity_poly.type
_entity_poly.pdbx_seq_one_letter_code
_entity_poly.pdbx_strand_id
1 'polypeptide(L)'
;MPLSPGLTAPLPRLGVSDPGSPLCFAPYRQMKDQSKKVANLKHKEQLEKSKNAQLMEEARKREDNINESSQQVKDSLRQKDDRIEELEEALRESVQITAEREMVLAQEEAARTHAEKQMEELLAAMEKVKQELESMKAKLSSTQQSLAEKEAHLTTLRAERRKHLEEVLEMKQEALLAAISEKDANIALLELSSSKKKKTQDEVALLKREKDRLVQQLKQQTQNRMKLMADNYEDDHLKASSHSDQTNHKPSPDQDDEEGIWA
;
A
#
# COMPACT_ATOMS: atom_id res chain seq x y z
N MET A 1 98.76 -68.12 6.08
CA MET A 1 99.56 -69.05 5.24
C MET A 1 100.72 -68.29 4.60
N PRO A 2 101.81 -68.96 4.18
CA PRO A 2 103.18 -68.38 4.11
C PRO A 2 103.56 -67.92 2.66
N LEU A 3 104.75 -67.42 2.28
CA LEU A 3 106.15 -67.89 2.48
C LEU A 3 107.21 -66.79 2.19
N SER A 4 108.46 -67.03 2.64
CA SER A 4 109.74 -66.32 2.33
C SER A 4 110.36 -66.79 0.98
N PRO A 5 111.67 -66.59 0.60
CA PRO A 5 112.82 -65.77 1.08
C PRO A 5 113.40 -64.85 -0.04
N GLY A 6 114.60 -64.23 -0.05
CA GLY A 6 115.70 -64.01 0.93
C GLY A 6 117.10 -64.53 0.49
N LEU A 7 118.08 -63.65 0.17
CA LEU A 7 119.50 -63.96 -0.15
C LEU A 7 120.47 -62.75 0.07
N THR A 8 121.79 -63.00 0.14
CA THR A 8 122.75 -62.15 0.90
C THR A 8 124.16 -61.97 0.28
N ALA A 9 124.82 -60.84 0.66
CA ALA A 9 126.29 -60.60 0.70
C ALA A 9 127.07 -60.45 -0.64
N PRO A 10 128.35 -59.96 -0.66
CA PRO A 10 129.23 -59.50 0.43
C PRO A 10 129.91 -58.10 0.27
N LEU A 11 130.67 -57.68 1.31
CA LEU A 11 131.56 -56.50 1.36
C LEU A 11 132.94 -56.74 0.70
N PRO A 12 133.77 -55.70 0.45
CA PRO A 12 134.93 -55.53 1.36
C PRO A 12 135.51 -54.10 1.59
N ARG A 13 136.03 -53.93 2.82
CA ARG A 13 137.23 -53.19 3.28
C ARG A 13 137.46 -51.67 3.09
N LEU A 14 138.11 -51.12 4.12
CA LEU A 14 138.57 -49.75 4.35
C LEU A 14 139.92 -49.44 3.64
N GLY A 15 140.12 -48.16 3.30
CA GLY A 15 141.40 -47.53 2.94
C GLY A 15 141.25 -46.01 3.05
N VAL A 16 142.27 -45.30 3.54
CA VAL A 16 142.18 -43.90 4.04
C VAL A 16 143.15 -42.98 3.27
N SER A 17 142.93 -41.66 3.31
CA SER A 17 143.92 -40.58 3.06
C SER A 17 144.35 -40.34 1.59
N ASP A 18 144.62 -39.12 1.10
CA ASP A 18 144.37 -37.74 1.59
C ASP A 18 144.34 -36.76 0.35
N PRO A 19 144.63 -35.43 0.34
CA PRO A 19 143.76 -34.47 -0.36
C PRO A 19 144.44 -33.61 -1.47
N GLY A 20 143.66 -32.75 -2.16
CA GLY A 20 144.22 -31.65 -2.95
C GLY A 20 143.34 -31.07 -4.07
N SER A 21 142.61 -29.97 -3.78
CA SER A 21 142.41 -28.73 -4.56
C SER A 21 142.54 -28.65 -6.11
N PRO A 22 141.90 -27.65 -6.79
CA PRO A 22 140.65 -26.93 -6.47
C PRO A 22 139.77 -26.47 -7.70
N LEU A 23 138.65 -25.78 -7.41
CA LEU A 23 137.85 -24.85 -8.25
C LEU A 23 137.08 -25.35 -9.50
N CYS A 24 135.73 -25.22 -9.47
CA CYS A 24 134.93 -24.79 -10.65
C CYS A 24 133.51 -24.28 -10.30
N PHE A 25 133.06 -23.21 -10.96
CA PHE A 25 131.90 -22.37 -10.58
C PHE A 25 130.51 -22.80 -11.14
N ALA A 26 130.39 -24.02 -11.68
CA ALA A 26 129.22 -24.47 -12.44
C ALA A 26 127.92 -24.78 -11.65
N PRO A 27 127.96 -25.44 -10.46
CA PRO A 27 126.73 -25.93 -9.81
C PRO A 27 125.74 -24.83 -9.41
N TYR A 28 126.24 -23.63 -9.12
CA TYR A 28 125.45 -22.53 -8.56
C TYR A 28 124.47 -21.90 -9.57
N ARG A 29 124.81 -21.88 -10.87
CA ARG A 29 123.84 -21.47 -11.92
C ARG A 29 122.75 -22.52 -12.09
N GLN A 30 123.11 -23.80 -12.20
CA GLN A 30 122.16 -24.88 -12.45
C GLN A 30 121.17 -25.05 -11.28
N MET A 31 121.62 -24.99 -10.03
CA MET A 31 120.71 -24.96 -8.88
C MET A 31 119.83 -23.71 -8.86
N LYS A 32 120.34 -22.52 -9.24
CA LYS A 32 119.53 -21.30 -9.31
C LYS A 32 118.42 -21.40 -10.35
N ASP A 33 118.69 -21.99 -11.51
CA ASP A 33 117.69 -22.13 -12.58
C ASP A 33 116.73 -23.32 -12.36
N GLN A 34 117.16 -24.41 -11.72
CA GLN A 34 116.23 -25.44 -11.21
C GLN A 34 115.34 -24.89 -10.09
N SER A 35 115.89 -24.12 -9.15
CA SER A 35 115.13 -23.48 -8.07
C SER A 35 114.08 -22.49 -8.61
N LYS A 36 114.42 -21.69 -9.63
CA LYS A 36 113.44 -20.87 -10.38
C LYS A 36 112.35 -21.72 -11.05
N LYS A 37 112.70 -22.86 -11.69
CA LYS A 37 111.71 -23.75 -12.30
C LYS A 37 110.76 -24.35 -11.27
N VAL A 38 111.27 -24.80 -10.12
CA VAL A 38 110.45 -25.31 -9.01
C VAL A 38 109.57 -24.19 -8.41
N ALA A 39 110.09 -22.97 -8.26
CA ALA A 39 109.32 -21.82 -7.82
C ALA A 39 108.19 -21.47 -8.82
N ASN A 40 108.47 -21.45 -10.12
CA ASN A 40 107.48 -21.21 -11.17
C ASN A 40 106.42 -22.33 -11.23
N LEU A 41 106.81 -23.59 -11.03
CA LEU A 41 105.87 -24.72 -10.95
C LEU A 41 104.98 -24.60 -9.72
N LYS A 42 105.53 -24.30 -8.54
CA LYS A 42 104.74 -24.05 -7.32
C LYS A 42 103.80 -22.86 -7.49
N HIS A 43 104.25 -21.77 -8.10
CA HIS A 43 103.39 -20.62 -8.38
C HIS A 43 102.28 -20.96 -9.38
N LYS A 44 102.57 -21.70 -10.45
CA LYS A 44 101.56 -22.18 -11.39
C LYS A 44 100.57 -23.14 -10.72
N GLU A 45 101.03 -24.08 -9.90
CA GLU A 45 100.17 -25.00 -9.14
C GLU A 45 99.28 -24.24 -8.13
N GLN A 46 99.82 -23.19 -7.49
CA GLN A 46 99.07 -22.32 -6.58
C GLN A 46 98.04 -21.45 -7.33
N LEU A 47 98.36 -20.98 -8.54
CA LEU A 47 97.43 -20.29 -9.43
C LEU A 47 96.32 -21.23 -9.92
N GLU A 48 96.64 -22.46 -10.33
CA GLU A 48 95.62 -23.45 -10.72
C GLU A 48 94.74 -23.86 -9.52
N LYS A 49 95.32 -24.05 -8.33
CA LYS A 49 94.55 -24.28 -7.09
C LYS A 49 93.63 -23.10 -6.76
N SER A 50 94.11 -21.87 -6.91
CA SER A 50 93.31 -20.65 -6.72
C SER A 50 92.17 -20.56 -7.73
N LYS A 51 92.44 -20.84 -9.02
CA LYS A 51 91.46 -20.82 -10.10
C LYS A 51 90.41 -21.93 -9.95
N ASN A 52 90.81 -23.11 -9.49
CA ASN A 52 89.89 -24.21 -9.22
C ASN A 52 89.03 -23.95 -7.97
N ALA A 53 89.59 -23.29 -6.94
CA ALA A 53 88.81 -22.80 -5.80
C ALA A 53 87.78 -21.74 -6.21
N GLN A 54 88.16 -20.79 -7.08
CA GLN A 54 87.25 -19.79 -7.63
C GLN A 54 86.11 -20.43 -8.44
N LEU A 55 86.40 -21.44 -9.28
CA LEU A 55 85.36 -22.17 -10.01
C LEU A 55 84.37 -22.89 -9.07
N MET A 56 84.85 -23.49 -7.97
CA MET A 56 83.98 -24.10 -6.97
C MET A 56 83.16 -23.08 -6.18
N GLU A 57 83.71 -21.90 -5.91
CA GLU A 57 82.99 -20.80 -5.25
C GLU A 57 81.92 -20.18 -6.18
N GLU A 58 82.22 -20.01 -7.47
CA GLU A 58 81.24 -19.63 -8.48
C GLU A 58 80.14 -20.68 -8.67
N ALA A 59 80.49 -21.98 -8.63
CA ALA A 59 79.51 -23.06 -8.73
C ALA A 59 78.53 -23.02 -7.55
N ARG A 60 79.04 -22.86 -6.32
CA ARG A 60 78.19 -22.65 -5.13
C ARG A 60 77.32 -21.41 -5.24
N LYS A 61 77.87 -20.25 -5.63
CA LYS A 61 77.07 -19.03 -5.80
C LYS A 61 75.98 -19.17 -6.87
N ARG A 62 76.22 -19.94 -7.94
CA ARG A 62 75.15 -20.29 -8.91
C ARG A 62 74.11 -21.21 -8.30
N GLU A 63 74.52 -22.23 -7.53
CA GLU A 63 73.62 -23.16 -6.84
C GLU A 63 72.75 -22.44 -5.80
N ASP A 64 73.35 -21.58 -4.95
CA ASP A 64 72.66 -20.75 -3.97
C ASP A 64 71.64 -19.81 -4.64
N ASN A 65 72.03 -19.08 -5.70
CA ASN A 65 71.12 -18.22 -6.47
C ASN A 65 69.97 -19.01 -7.14
N ILE A 66 70.24 -20.21 -7.66
CA ILE A 66 69.21 -21.08 -8.25
C ILE A 66 68.26 -21.59 -7.17
N ASN A 67 68.77 -21.92 -5.98
CA ASN A 67 67.98 -22.41 -4.87
C ASN A 67 67.11 -21.29 -4.26
N GLU A 68 67.66 -20.08 -4.13
CA GLU A 68 66.92 -18.86 -3.74
C GLU A 68 65.82 -18.51 -4.76
N SER A 69 66.14 -18.53 -6.06
CA SER A 69 65.14 -18.32 -7.13
C SER A 69 64.06 -19.41 -7.13
N SER A 70 64.44 -20.68 -6.92
CA SER A 70 63.49 -21.80 -6.78
C SER A 70 62.58 -21.62 -5.56
N GLN A 71 63.12 -21.13 -4.44
CA GLN A 71 62.36 -20.87 -3.23
C GLN A 71 61.38 -19.70 -3.43
N GLN A 72 61.83 -18.59 -4.01
CA GLN A 72 60.98 -17.45 -4.33
C GLN A 72 59.81 -17.82 -5.27
N VAL A 73 60.04 -18.72 -6.24
CA VAL A 73 58.97 -19.24 -7.11
C VAL A 73 57.98 -20.11 -6.33
N LYS A 74 58.45 -20.99 -5.42
CA LYS A 74 57.56 -21.80 -4.57
C LYS A 74 56.71 -20.95 -3.64
N ASP A 75 57.30 -19.92 -3.04
CA ASP A 75 56.60 -19.01 -2.11
C ASP A 75 55.58 -18.15 -2.87
N SER A 76 55.93 -17.69 -4.09
CA SER A 76 54.97 -17.01 -4.98
C SER A 76 53.86 -17.93 -5.50
N LEU A 77 54.11 -19.25 -5.64
CA LEU A 77 53.07 -20.22 -5.99
C LEU A 77 52.08 -20.37 -4.84
N ARG A 78 52.57 -20.61 -3.62
CA ARG A 78 51.73 -20.71 -2.40
C ARG A 78 50.83 -19.50 -2.21
N GLN A 79 51.40 -18.29 -2.30
CA GLN A 79 50.60 -17.05 -2.20
C GLN A 79 49.50 -16.93 -3.26
N LYS A 80 49.68 -17.55 -4.44
CA LYS A 80 48.63 -17.61 -5.47
C LYS A 80 47.62 -18.69 -5.18
N ASP A 81 48.04 -19.85 -4.67
CA ASP A 81 47.15 -20.94 -4.26
C ASP A 81 46.24 -20.46 -3.11
N ASP A 82 46.81 -19.86 -2.06
CA ASP A 82 46.08 -19.22 -0.95
C ASP A 82 45.06 -18.18 -1.47
N ARG A 83 45.48 -17.33 -2.43
CA ARG A 83 44.62 -16.30 -3.03
C ARG A 83 43.54 -16.88 -3.96
N ILE A 84 43.76 -18.04 -4.56
CA ILE A 84 42.74 -18.76 -5.33
C ILE A 84 41.69 -19.32 -4.37
N GLU A 85 42.10 -19.92 -3.25
CA GLU A 85 41.19 -20.46 -2.23
C GLU A 85 40.27 -19.35 -1.66
N GLU A 86 40.83 -18.20 -1.28
CA GLU A 86 40.05 -17.01 -0.86
C GLU A 86 39.00 -16.57 -1.90
N LEU A 87 39.37 -16.57 -3.19
CA LEU A 87 38.49 -16.16 -4.28
C LEU A 87 37.41 -17.20 -4.59
N GLU A 88 37.72 -18.49 -4.43
CA GLU A 88 36.74 -19.57 -4.53
C GLU A 88 35.74 -19.54 -3.37
N GLU A 89 36.18 -19.27 -2.13
CA GLU A 89 35.30 -19.12 -0.98
C GLU A 89 34.35 -17.94 -1.16
N ALA A 90 34.89 -16.75 -1.48
CA ALA A 90 34.08 -15.56 -1.77
C ALA A 90 33.09 -15.76 -2.95
N LEU A 91 33.47 -16.57 -3.96
CA LEU A 91 32.56 -16.92 -5.06
C LEU A 91 31.43 -17.85 -4.60
N ARG A 92 31.73 -18.85 -3.75
CA ARG A 92 30.71 -19.75 -3.17
C ARG A 92 29.71 -18.96 -2.33
N GLU A 93 30.19 -18.05 -1.48
CA GLU A 93 29.35 -17.13 -0.71
C GLU A 93 28.49 -16.24 -1.63
N SER A 94 29.09 -15.61 -2.65
CA SER A 94 28.37 -14.76 -3.60
C SER A 94 27.27 -15.51 -4.36
N VAL A 95 27.49 -16.78 -4.71
CA VAL A 95 26.48 -17.63 -5.36
C VAL A 95 25.37 -17.99 -4.36
N GLN A 96 25.71 -18.35 -3.13
CA GLN A 96 24.73 -18.66 -2.08
C GLN A 96 23.83 -17.46 -1.78
N ILE A 97 24.41 -16.27 -1.54
CA ILE A 97 23.67 -15.02 -1.29
C ILE A 97 22.74 -14.68 -2.47
N THR A 98 23.17 -14.98 -3.70
CA THR A 98 22.33 -14.76 -4.90
C THR A 98 21.12 -15.70 -4.90
N ALA A 99 21.31 -16.99 -4.63
CA ALA A 99 20.23 -17.96 -4.57
C ALA A 99 19.24 -17.67 -3.42
N GLU A 100 19.74 -17.29 -2.24
CA GLU A 100 18.90 -16.86 -1.11
C GLU A 100 18.08 -15.62 -1.45
N ARG A 101 18.70 -14.63 -2.13
CA ARG A 101 18.00 -13.42 -2.59
C ARG A 101 16.94 -13.71 -3.64
N GLU A 102 17.20 -14.61 -4.60
CA GLU A 102 16.20 -15.02 -5.60
C GLU A 102 15.01 -15.73 -4.96
N MET A 103 15.24 -16.57 -3.94
CA MET A 103 14.18 -17.21 -3.18
C MET A 103 13.31 -16.19 -2.42
N VAL A 104 13.92 -15.18 -1.78
CA VAL A 104 13.20 -14.08 -1.12
C VAL A 104 12.41 -13.25 -2.14
N LEU A 105 13.00 -12.93 -3.30
CA LEU A 105 12.28 -12.21 -4.38
C LEU A 105 11.06 -12.97 -4.87
N ALA A 106 11.16 -14.28 -5.09
CA ALA A 106 10.03 -15.12 -5.49
C ALA A 106 8.93 -15.19 -4.41
N GLN A 107 9.31 -15.19 -3.12
CA GLN A 107 8.37 -15.13 -2.01
C GLN A 107 7.65 -13.76 -1.94
N GLU A 108 8.39 -12.66 -2.10
CA GLU A 108 7.83 -11.30 -2.14
C GLU A 108 6.90 -11.10 -3.35
N GLU A 109 7.25 -11.62 -4.53
CA GLU A 109 6.37 -11.59 -5.71
C GLU A 109 5.07 -12.41 -5.48
N ALA A 110 5.16 -13.58 -4.84
CA ALA A 110 3.99 -14.36 -4.47
C ALA A 110 3.09 -13.61 -3.45
N ALA A 111 3.69 -12.97 -2.45
CA ALA A 111 2.97 -12.15 -1.47
C ALA A 111 2.31 -10.93 -2.14
N ARG A 112 3.03 -10.23 -3.02
CA ARG A 112 2.52 -9.07 -3.77
C ARG A 112 1.34 -9.44 -4.65
N THR A 113 1.44 -10.53 -5.43
CA THR A 113 0.33 -11.00 -6.30
C THR A 113 -0.87 -11.51 -5.51
N HIS A 114 -0.70 -11.92 -4.24
CA HIS A 114 -1.82 -12.23 -3.35
C HIS A 114 -2.51 -10.96 -2.85
N ALA A 115 -1.74 -9.96 -2.41
CA ALA A 115 -2.26 -8.66 -1.98
C ALA A 115 -2.96 -7.88 -3.11
N GLU A 116 -2.41 -7.91 -4.33
CA GLU A 116 -3.02 -7.35 -5.55
C GLU A 116 -4.43 -7.91 -5.77
N LYS A 117 -4.61 -9.24 -5.68
CA LYS A 117 -5.92 -9.90 -5.83
C LYS A 117 -6.90 -9.54 -4.72
N GLN A 118 -6.44 -9.49 -3.47
CA GLN A 118 -7.29 -9.05 -2.35
C GLN A 118 -7.76 -7.61 -2.54
N MET A 119 -6.92 -6.73 -3.09
CA MET A 119 -7.30 -5.36 -3.42
C MET A 119 -8.32 -5.29 -4.56
N GLU A 120 -8.16 -6.09 -5.62
CA GLU A 120 -9.15 -6.20 -6.72
C GLU A 120 -10.52 -6.68 -6.21
N GLU A 121 -10.55 -7.72 -5.36
CA GLU A 121 -11.78 -8.24 -4.74
C GLU A 121 -12.48 -7.18 -3.85
N LEU A 122 -11.71 -6.45 -3.04
CA LEU A 122 -12.24 -5.37 -2.20
C LEU A 122 -12.78 -4.18 -3.02
N LEU A 123 -12.08 -3.78 -4.09
CA LEU A 123 -12.54 -2.73 -5.00
C LEU A 123 -13.84 -3.13 -5.71
N ALA A 124 -13.94 -4.38 -6.17
CA ALA A 124 -15.17 -4.90 -6.78
C ALA A 124 -16.34 -4.95 -5.77
N ALA A 125 -16.08 -5.35 -4.52
CA ALA A 125 -17.08 -5.33 -3.45
C ALA A 125 -17.54 -3.90 -3.11
N MET A 126 -16.61 -2.94 -3.04
CA MET A 126 -16.90 -1.53 -2.78
C MET A 126 -17.77 -0.91 -3.88
N GLU A 127 -17.45 -1.16 -5.15
CA GLU A 127 -18.25 -0.65 -6.28
C GLU A 127 -19.66 -1.27 -6.29
N LYS A 128 -19.82 -2.54 -5.91
CA LYS A 128 -21.14 -3.15 -5.73
C LYS A 128 -21.96 -2.47 -4.63
N VAL A 129 -21.36 -2.21 -3.46
CA VAL A 129 -22.03 -1.50 -2.35
C VAL A 129 -22.45 -0.08 -2.76
N LYS A 130 -21.61 0.62 -3.53
CA LYS A 130 -21.92 1.94 -4.09
C LYS A 130 -23.11 1.90 -5.06
N GLN A 131 -23.20 0.88 -5.92
CA GLN A 131 -24.36 0.69 -6.81
C GLN A 131 -25.65 0.35 -6.04
N GLU A 132 -25.55 -0.46 -4.97
CA GLU A 132 -26.67 -0.74 -4.07
C GLU A 132 -27.14 0.55 -3.34
N LEU A 133 -26.22 1.41 -2.90
CA LEU A 133 -26.53 2.70 -2.29
C LEU A 133 -27.27 3.64 -3.24
N GLU A 134 -26.82 3.80 -4.49
CA GLU A 134 -27.52 4.64 -5.48
C GLU A 134 -28.91 4.08 -5.84
N SER A 135 -29.04 2.74 -5.92
CA SER A 135 -30.33 2.06 -6.07
C SER A 135 -31.28 2.34 -4.90
N MET A 136 -30.77 2.37 -3.67
CA MET A 136 -31.56 2.74 -2.48
C MET A 136 -31.94 4.22 -2.47
N LYS A 137 -31.04 5.14 -2.83
CA LYS A 137 -31.34 6.58 -2.95
C LYS A 137 -32.46 6.85 -3.97
N ALA A 138 -32.39 6.22 -5.15
CA ALA A 138 -33.41 6.34 -6.18
C ALA A 138 -34.79 5.84 -5.69
N LYS A 139 -34.82 4.69 -5.00
CA LYS A 139 -36.05 4.17 -4.37
C LYS A 139 -36.60 5.12 -3.31
N LEU A 140 -35.76 5.62 -2.40
CA LEU A 140 -36.16 6.56 -1.36
C LEU A 140 -36.79 7.82 -1.97
N SER A 141 -36.13 8.42 -2.96
CA SER A 141 -36.65 9.59 -3.69
C SER A 141 -38.03 9.30 -4.32
N SER A 142 -38.21 8.15 -4.98
CA SER A 142 -39.51 7.77 -5.57
C SER A 142 -40.62 7.59 -4.52
N THR A 143 -40.29 7.01 -3.34
CA THR A 143 -41.25 6.86 -2.25
C THR A 143 -41.62 8.19 -1.60
N GLN A 144 -40.65 9.12 -1.49
CA GLN A 144 -40.87 10.46 -0.96
C GLN A 144 -41.73 11.30 -1.91
N GLN A 145 -41.51 11.21 -3.22
CA GLN A 145 -42.38 11.84 -4.21
C GLN A 145 -43.81 11.28 -4.11
N SER A 146 -43.97 9.96 -4.08
CA SER A 146 -45.30 9.35 -4.00
C SER A 146 -46.03 9.73 -2.69
N LEU A 147 -45.31 9.87 -1.57
CA LEU A 147 -45.87 10.40 -0.33
C LEU A 147 -46.37 11.84 -0.50
N ALA A 148 -45.57 12.74 -1.06
CA ALA A 148 -45.95 14.13 -1.30
C ALA A 148 -47.18 14.24 -2.23
N GLU A 149 -47.27 13.40 -3.26
CA GLU A 149 -48.45 13.30 -4.14
C GLU A 149 -49.71 12.87 -3.36
N LYS A 150 -49.60 11.92 -2.43
CA LYS A 150 -50.71 11.51 -1.55
C LYS A 150 -51.10 12.60 -0.55
N GLU A 151 -50.14 13.34 0.00
CA GLU A 151 -50.41 14.46 0.90
C GLU A 151 -51.11 15.62 0.19
N ALA A 152 -50.67 15.95 -1.03
CA ALA A 152 -51.34 16.91 -1.89
C ALA A 152 -52.79 16.47 -2.20
N HIS A 153 -52.98 15.21 -2.61
CA HIS A 153 -54.32 14.69 -2.91
C HIS A 153 -55.25 14.67 -1.68
N LEU A 154 -54.75 14.31 -0.50
CA LEU A 154 -55.50 14.40 0.76
C LEU A 154 -55.86 15.84 1.13
N THR A 155 -55.04 16.83 0.73
CA THR A 155 -55.32 18.26 0.95
C THR A 155 -56.43 18.73 0.00
N THR A 156 -56.40 18.32 -1.27
CA THR A 156 -57.49 18.55 -2.23
C THR A 156 -58.81 17.95 -1.73
N LEU A 157 -58.82 16.67 -1.33
CA LEU A 157 -60.02 16.00 -0.81
C LEU A 157 -60.60 16.66 0.45
N ARG A 158 -59.74 17.20 1.34
CA ARG A 158 -60.21 18.00 2.50
C ARG A 158 -60.91 19.28 2.05
N ALA A 159 -60.32 20.02 1.11
CA ALA A 159 -60.91 21.25 0.57
C ALA A 159 -62.23 20.99 -0.17
N GLU A 160 -62.29 19.94 -1.00
CA GLU A 160 -63.52 19.48 -1.65
C GLU A 160 -64.59 19.11 -0.63
N ARG A 161 -64.26 18.31 0.39
CA ARG A 161 -65.21 17.92 1.46
C ARG A 161 -65.77 19.13 2.19
N ARG A 162 -64.96 20.16 2.45
CA ARG A 162 -65.44 21.43 3.01
C ARG A 162 -66.43 22.08 2.05
N LYS A 163 -66.06 22.33 0.79
CA LYS A 163 -66.93 22.94 -0.23
C LYS A 163 -68.30 22.23 -0.34
N HIS A 164 -68.33 20.91 -0.40
CA HIS A 164 -69.58 20.14 -0.43
C HIS A 164 -70.43 20.32 0.84
N LEU A 165 -69.81 20.48 2.02
CA LEU A 165 -70.52 20.81 3.26
C LEU A 165 -71.12 22.22 3.21
N GLU A 166 -70.41 23.19 2.63
CA GLU A 166 -70.91 24.55 2.42
C GLU A 166 -72.16 24.54 1.54
N GLU A 167 -72.08 23.90 0.37
CA GLU A 167 -73.18 23.74 -0.60
C GLU A 167 -74.41 23.05 0.00
N VAL A 168 -74.22 21.97 0.76
CA VAL A 168 -75.33 21.26 1.43
C VAL A 168 -75.99 22.12 2.50
N LEU A 169 -75.21 22.92 3.24
CA LEU A 169 -75.76 23.83 4.25
C LEU A 169 -76.48 25.03 3.61
N GLU A 170 -76.04 25.49 2.45
CA GLU A 170 -76.69 26.53 1.64
C GLU A 170 -78.01 26.03 1.03
N MET A 171 -78.02 24.90 0.33
CA MET A 171 -79.26 24.28 -0.19
C MET A 171 -80.31 24.07 0.91
N LYS A 172 -79.88 23.69 2.12
CA LYS A 172 -80.78 23.57 3.27
C LYS A 172 -81.37 24.91 3.73
N GLN A 173 -80.61 26.00 3.62
CA GLN A 173 -81.09 27.36 3.90
C GLN A 173 -82.12 27.80 2.87
N GLU A 174 -81.81 27.60 1.59
CA GLU A 174 -82.68 27.93 0.46
C GLU A 174 -84.01 27.17 0.51
N ALA A 175 -83.98 25.86 0.79
CA ALA A 175 -85.19 25.05 0.95
C ALA A 175 -86.09 25.54 2.09
N LEU A 176 -85.51 25.98 3.22
CA LEU A 176 -86.28 26.57 4.33
C LEU A 176 -86.86 27.94 3.95
N LEU A 177 -86.09 28.79 3.25
CA LEU A 177 -86.57 30.08 2.75
C LEU A 177 -87.71 29.93 1.72
N ALA A 178 -87.59 28.98 0.79
CA ALA A 178 -88.62 28.66 -0.18
C ALA A 178 -89.90 28.18 0.50
N ALA A 179 -89.81 27.26 1.48
CA ALA A 179 -90.96 26.80 2.25
C ALA A 179 -91.63 27.93 3.05
N ILE A 180 -90.86 28.86 3.63
CA ILE A 180 -91.42 30.05 4.30
C ILE A 180 -92.16 30.94 3.30
N SER A 181 -91.56 31.20 2.13
CA SER A 181 -92.15 32.02 1.07
C SER A 181 -93.45 31.40 0.53
N GLU A 182 -93.50 30.07 0.37
CA GLU A 182 -94.71 29.33 0.01
C GLU A 182 -95.82 29.49 1.05
N LYS A 183 -95.49 29.41 2.35
CA LYS A 183 -96.46 29.65 3.44
C LYS A 183 -96.97 31.08 3.43
N ASP A 184 -96.11 32.08 3.18
CA ASP A 184 -96.53 33.47 3.07
C ASP A 184 -97.44 33.74 1.86
N ALA A 185 -97.14 33.14 0.69
CA ALA A 185 -98.02 33.22 -0.48
C ALA A 185 -99.39 32.58 -0.23
N ASN A 186 -99.43 31.41 0.43
CA ASN A 186 -100.67 30.72 0.80
C ASN A 186 -101.51 31.52 1.81
N ILE A 187 -100.87 32.15 2.81
CA ILE A 187 -101.53 33.06 3.75
C ILE A 187 -102.16 34.24 3.01
N ALA A 188 -101.41 34.92 2.15
CA ALA A 188 -101.91 36.07 1.38
C ALA A 188 -103.11 35.68 0.49
N LEU A 189 -103.05 34.53 -0.18
CA LEU A 189 -104.15 34.03 -1.02
C LEU A 189 -105.43 33.76 -0.20
N LEU A 190 -105.32 33.13 0.97
CA LEU A 190 -106.47 32.86 1.84
C LEU A 190 -107.06 34.15 2.45
N GLU A 191 -106.21 35.09 2.86
CA GLU A 191 -106.63 36.39 3.39
C GLU A 191 -107.36 37.24 2.34
N LEU A 192 -106.93 37.19 1.08
CA LEU A 192 -107.60 37.86 -0.04
C LEU A 192 -108.90 37.16 -0.48
N SER A 193 -108.95 35.83 -0.45
CA SER A 193 -110.05 35.06 -1.07
C SER A 193 -111.28 34.84 -0.18
N SER A 194 -111.14 34.77 1.16
CA SER A 194 -112.31 34.55 2.04
C SER A 194 -112.19 35.03 3.50
N SER A 195 -111.72 36.27 3.69
CA SER A 195 -111.46 36.95 4.97
C SER A 195 -112.51 36.84 6.10
N LYS A 196 -113.79 36.54 5.80
CA LYS A 196 -114.90 36.47 6.77
C LYS A 196 -115.35 35.06 7.16
N LYS A 197 -114.80 34.00 6.56
CA LYS A 197 -115.17 32.60 6.91
C LYS A 197 -114.31 32.09 8.05
N LYS A 198 -114.93 31.59 9.12
CA LYS A 198 -114.23 31.04 10.30
C LYS A 198 -113.19 29.96 9.93
N LYS A 199 -113.55 29.01 9.04
CA LYS A 199 -112.64 27.97 8.56
C LYS A 199 -111.36 28.55 7.92
N THR A 200 -111.50 29.55 7.05
CA THR A 200 -110.36 30.26 6.44
C THR A 200 -109.48 30.95 7.49
N GLN A 201 -110.07 31.54 8.53
CA GLN A 201 -109.31 32.16 9.62
C GLN A 201 -108.56 31.11 10.46
N ASP A 202 -109.17 29.95 10.73
CA ASP A 202 -108.54 28.83 11.43
C ASP A 202 -107.37 28.24 10.61
N GLU A 203 -107.54 28.12 9.28
CA GLU A 203 -106.50 27.69 8.32
C GLU A 203 -105.33 28.70 8.25
N VAL A 204 -105.60 30.00 8.14
CA VAL A 204 -104.58 31.06 8.19
C VAL A 204 -103.83 31.06 9.52
N ALA A 205 -104.53 30.84 10.64
CA ALA A 205 -103.90 30.74 11.96
C ALA A 205 -103.04 29.46 12.10
N LEU A 206 -103.36 28.39 11.38
CA LEU A 206 -102.53 27.18 11.32
C LEU A 206 -101.28 27.43 10.47
N LEU A 207 -101.43 28.00 9.26
CA LEU A 207 -100.30 28.34 8.39
C LEU A 207 -99.31 29.32 9.04
N LYS A 208 -99.79 30.30 9.81
CA LYS A 208 -98.92 31.21 10.57
C LYS A 208 -98.07 30.47 11.60
N ARG A 209 -98.66 29.54 12.37
CA ARG A 209 -97.92 28.69 13.32
C ARG A 209 -96.93 27.74 12.63
N GLU A 210 -97.25 27.23 11.45
CA GLU A 210 -96.32 26.43 10.65
C GLU A 210 -95.15 27.28 10.14
N LYS A 211 -95.42 28.50 9.66
CA LYS A 211 -94.38 29.44 9.24
C LYS A 211 -93.45 29.80 10.39
N ASP A 212 -93.99 30.09 11.57
CA ASP A 212 -93.17 30.43 12.75
C ASP A 212 -92.21 29.28 13.12
N ARG A 213 -92.64 28.02 12.98
CA ARG A 213 -91.77 26.84 13.15
C ARG A 213 -90.67 26.78 12.10
N LEU A 214 -90.98 27.03 10.82
CA LEU A 214 -89.98 27.08 9.75
C LEU A 214 -88.97 28.23 9.95
N VAL A 215 -89.42 29.40 10.40
CA VAL A 215 -88.55 30.55 10.74
C VAL A 215 -87.63 30.23 11.93
N GLN A 216 -88.11 29.48 12.93
CA GLN A 216 -87.26 28.98 14.03
C GLN A 216 -86.23 27.97 13.52
N GLN A 217 -86.62 27.03 12.64
CA GLN A 217 -85.70 26.08 12.02
C GLN A 217 -84.62 26.77 11.17
N LEU A 218 -85.00 27.81 10.41
CA LEU A 218 -84.06 28.63 9.64
C LEU A 218 -83.04 29.32 10.56
N LYS A 219 -83.48 29.98 11.63
CA LYS A 219 -82.57 30.61 12.61
C LYS A 219 -81.57 29.61 13.21
N GLN A 220 -82.05 28.41 13.58
CA GLN A 220 -81.17 27.35 14.09
C GLN A 220 -80.21 26.83 13.03
N GLN A 221 -80.65 26.69 11.77
CA GLN A 221 -79.80 26.27 10.66
C GLN A 221 -78.71 27.31 10.37
N THR A 222 -79.03 28.61 10.34
CA THR A 222 -78.05 29.69 10.14
C THR A 222 -76.99 29.69 11.25
N GLN A 223 -77.42 29.54 12.51
CA GLN A 223 -76.51 29.47 13.66
C GLN A 223 -75.60 28.23 13.60
N ASN A 224 -76.17 27.06 13.28
CA ASN A 224 -75.42 25.81 13.13
C ASN A 224 -74.42 25.88 11.96
N ARG A 225 -74.81 26.49 10.83
CA ARG A 225 -73.92 26.71 9.68
C ARG A 225 -72.72 27.54 10.11
N MET A 226 -72.94 28.70 10.72
CA MET A 226 -71.87 29.59 11.16
C MET A 226 -70.89 28.92 12.13
N LYS A 227 -71.40 28.12 13.08
CA LYS A 227 -70.54 27.36 14.00
C LYS A 227 -69.70 26.30 13.28
N LEU A 228 -70.34 25.46 12.45
CA LEU A 228 -69.64 24.39 11.73
C LEU A 228 -68.60 24.93 10.74
N MET A 229 -68.83 26.12 10.16
CA MET A 229 -67.81 26.78 9.33
C MET A 229 -66.58 27.12 10.17
N ALA A 230 -66.75 27.80 11.31
CA ALA A 230 -65.63 28.18 12.19
C ALA A 230 -64.80 26.97 12.63
N ASP A 231 -65.47 25.91 13.12
CA ASP A 231 -64.82 24.69 13.63
C ASP A 231 -63.98 23.95 12.55
N ASN A 232 -64.20 24.18 11.24
CA ASN A 232 -63.50 23.50 10.14
C ASN A 232 -62.26 24.24 9.59
N TYR A 233 -62.03 25.52 9.96
CA TYR A 233 -60.86 26.30 9.49
C TYR A 233 -59.65 26.18 10.43
N GLU A 234 -59.83 25.86 11.71
CA GLU A 234 -58.73 25.77 12.68
C GLU A 234 -57.81 24.55 12.45
N ASP A 235 -58.36 23.43 11.94
CA ASP A 235 -57.63 22.16 11.71
C ASP A 235 -56.51 22.28 10.64
N ASP A 236 -56.73 23.08 9.59
CA ASP A 236 -55.73 23.29 8.52
C ASP A 236 -54.56 24.18 8.99
N HIS A 237 -54.80 25.19 9.83
CA HIS A 237 -53.77 26.13 10.30
C HIS A 237 -52.72 25.44 11.18
N LEU A 238 -53.14 24.50 12.03
CA LEU A 238 -52.25 23.70 12.88
C LEU A 238 -51.31 22.81 12.06
N LYS A 239 -51.79 22.26 10.94
CA LYS A 239 -50.98 21.40 10.07
C LYS A 239 -50.04 22.20 9.17
N ALA A 240 -50.46 23.37 8.67
CA ALA A 240 -49.59 24.27 7.91
C ALA A 240 -48.39 24.74 8.73
N SER A 241 -48.58 25.08 10.01
CA SER A 241 -47.49 25.46 10.92
C SER A 241 -46.53 24.32 11.27
N SER A 242 -46.90 23.05 11.00
CA SER A 242 -46.07 21.89 11.34
C SER A 242 -45.16 21.44 10.18
N HIS A 243 -45.46 21.87 8.95
CA HIS A 243 -44.67 21.52 7.75
C HIS A 243 -43.58 22.56 7.41
N SER A 244 -43.54 23.73 8.05
CA SER A 244 -42.53 24.76 7.79
C SER A 244 -41.12 24.43 8.30
N ASP A 245 -41.00 23.52 9.28
CA ASP A 245 -39.74 23.31 10.02
C ASP A 245 -38.80 22.24 9.42
N GLN A 246 -39.20 21.53 8.36
CA GLN A 246 -38.47 20.33 7.90
C GLN A 246 -37.58 20.48 6.64
N THR A 247 -37.47 21.67 6.03
CA THR A 247 -36.74 21.82 4.75
C THR A 247 -35.41 22.60 4.83
N ASN A 248 -34.86 22.86 6.02
CA ASN A 248 -33.68 23.73 6.17
C ASN A 248 -32.42 23.06 6.75
N HIS A 249 -32.29 21.73 6.65
CA HIS A 249 -31.00 21.06 6.83
C HIS A 249 -30.15 21.15 5.57
N LYS A 250 -29.50 22.30 5.42
CA LYS A 250 -28.33 22.45 4.55
C LYS A 250 -27.14 21.72 5.23
N PRO A 251 -26.53 20.70 4.62
CA PRO A 251 -25.30 20.12 5.15
C PRO A 251 -24.22 21.20 5.25
N SER A 252 -23.44 21.18 6.34
CA SER A 252 -22.26 22.04 6.45
C SER A 252 -21.28 21.66 5.34
N PRO A 253 -20.58 22.62 4.70
CA PRO A 253 -19.43 22.27 3.89
C PRO A 253 -18.37 21.65 4.81
N ASP A 254 -17.81 20.51 4.40
CA ASP A 254 -16.68 19.88 5.08
C ASP A 254 -15.48 20.82 5.04
N GLN A 255 -14.71 20.83 6.13
CA GLN A 255 -13.41 21.50 6.17
C GLN A 255 -12.37 20.48 5.70
N ASP A 256 -11.89 20.65 4.47
CA ASP A 256 -10.73 19.93 3.92
C ASP A 256 -9.43 20.43 4.60
N ASP A 257 -9.29 20.14 5.90
CA ASP A 257 -8.04 20.28 6.65
C ASP A 257 -7.38 18.90 6.77
N GLU A 258 -6.54 18.53 5.80
CA GLU A 258 -5.21 17.95 6.08
C GLU A 258 -4.36 17.84 4.80
N GLU A 259 -3.52 18.84 4.57
CA GLU A 259 -2.37 18.74 3.67
C GLU A 259 -1.35 17.74 4.27
N GLY A 260 -1.49 16.47 3.91
CA GLY A 260 -0.52 15.41 4.21
C GLY A 260 0.80 15.61 3.47
N ILE A 261 1.63 16.53 3.97
CA ILE A 261 2.94 16.87 3.43
C ILE A 261 3.91 15.68 3.53
N TRP A 262 4.69 15.48 2.47
CA TRP A 262 5.76 14.51 2.33
C TRP A 262 6.79 14.50 3.48
N ALA A 263 7.09 13.31 4.00
CA ALA A 263 8.38 12.94 4.62
C ALA A 263 8.59 11.42 4.56
#